data_AF-A0A972IQ30-F1
#
_entry.id   AF-A0A972IQ30-F1
#
_cell.length_a   1.000
_cell.length_b   1.000
_cell.length_c   1.000
_cell.angle_alpha   90.00
_cell.angle_beta   90.00
_cell.angle_gamma   90.00
#
_symmetry.space_group_name_H-M   'P 1'
#
loop_
_entity.id
_entity.type
_entity.pdbx_description
1 polymer ?
#
loop_
_entity_poly.entity_id
_entity_poly.type
_entity_poly.pdbx_seq_one_letter_code
_entity_poly.pdbx_strand_id
1 'polypeptide(L)'
;MELKSAILQIRERLERSYPLLLKQCGMTESADRGVATAGFQDLRDQILPILKADETQLGRKEAWKKFVQEAAFTTLNRLIGLKAMEARGMLDRATIAKRAETGGKSEAHYLYLSEHSEDRDRPGQGINAVLANAFGLLAQELPQLYNHSRYGFLPRPEDTAAIIDLINAVDDEEWLKDDI
;
A
#
# COMPACT_ATOMS: atom_id res chain seq x y z
N MET A 1 20.78 -0.95 2.80
CA MET A 1 20.49 0.33 2.08
C MET A 1 20.12 1.38 3.13
N GLU A 2 20.55 2.63 2.96
CA GLU A 2 20.19 3.72 3.90
C GLU A 2 18.68 3.98 3.96
N LEU A 3 18.12 4.11 5.16
CA LEU A 3 16.67 4.31 5.40
C LEU A 3 16.11 5.50 4.64
N LYS A 4 16.79 6.65 4.68
CA LYS A 4 16.35 7.87 3.97
C LYS A 4 16.25 7.66 2.46
N SER A 5 17.20 6.93 1.88
CA SER A 5 17.18 6.61 0.45
C SER A 5 16.01 5.68 0.12
N ALA A 6 15.77 4.67 0.97
CA ALA A 6 14.67 3.75 0.81
C ALA A 6 13.31 4.47 0.84
N ILE A 7 13.10 5.36 1.82
CA ILE A 7 11.87 6.14 1.96
C ILE A 7 11.59 6.97 0.70
N LEU A 8 12.61 7.64 0.15
CA LEU A 8 12.47 8.40 -1.09
C LEU A 8 12.09 7.50 -2.27
N GLN A 9 12.78 6.37 -2.44
CA GLN A 9 12.47 5.41 -3.51
C GLN A 9 11.06 4.81 -3.38
N ILE A 10 10.62 4.48 -2.16
CA ILE A 10 9.28 3.97 -1.90
C ILE A 10 8.24 5.03 -2.27
N ARG A 11 8.45 6.29 -1.84
CA ARG A 11 7.54 7.39 -2.15
C ARG A 11 7.42 7.62 -3.66
N GLU A 12 8.55 7.72 -4.37
CA GLU A 12 8.55 7.89 -5.82
C GLU A 12 7.81 6.74 -6.53
N ARG A 13 7.99 5.51 -6.03
CA ARG A 13 7.32 4.34 -6.58
C ARG A 13 5.81 4.36 -6.34
N LEU A 14 5.37 4.75 -5.14
CA LEU A 14 3.96 4.93 -4.81
C LEU A 14 3.33 6.02 -5.69
N GLU A 15 3.97 7.18 -5.81
CA GLU A 15 3.51 8.29 -6.64
C GLU A 15 3.44 7.93 -8.14
N ARG A 16 4.23 6.95 -8.61
CA ARG A 16 4.12 6.37 -9.96
C ARG A 16 3.05 5.28 -10.08
N SER A 17 2.81 4.52 -9.01
CA SER A 17 1.84 3.42 -8.99
C SER A 17 0.40 3.91 -9.00
N TYR A 18 0.09 4.94 -8.19
CA TYR A 18 -1.28 5.45 -8.07
C TYR A 18 -1.89 5.96 -9.39
N PRO A 19 -1.18 6.72 -10.23
CA PRO A 19 -1.67 7.05 -11.57
C PRO A 19 -2.05 5.83 -12.42
N LEU A 20 -1.31 4.72 -12.29
CA LEU A 20 -1.60 3.49 -13.03
C LEU A 20 -2.82 2.77 -12.46
N LEU A 21 -2.98 2.75 -11.13
CA LEU A 21 -4.19 2.25 -10.47
C LEU A 21 -5.43 3.07 -10.88
N LEU A 22 -5.34 4.40 -10.85
CA LEU A 22 -6.43 5.28 -11.28
C LEU A 22 -6.80 5.06 -12.74
N LYS A 23 -5.80 4.80 -13.60
CA LYS A 23 -6.02 4.42 -15.00
C LYS A 23 -6.78 3.10 -15.14
N GLN A 24 -6.50 2.10 -14.29
CA GLN A 24 -7.30 0.86 -14.23
C GLN A 24 -8.73 1.13 -13.76
N CYS A 25 -8.92 2.09 -12.87
CA CYS A 25 -10.24 2.60 -12.49
C CYS A 25 -10.89 3.52 -13.55
N GLY A 26 -10.32 3.64 -14.76
CA GLY A 26 -10.90 4.44 -15.85
C GLY A 26 -10.70 5.94 -15.74
N MET A 27 -9.84 6.42 -14.83
CA MET A 27 -9.59 7.83 -14.57
C MET A 27 -8.18 8.22 -14.99
N THR A 28 -8.02 9.40 -15.59
CA THR A 28 -6.73 10.05 -15.85
C THR A 28 -6.73 11.46 -15.28
N GLU A 29 -5.55 12.06 -15.20
CA GLU A 29 -5.37 13.46 -14.75
C GLU A 29 -6.29 14.43 -15.52
N SER A 30 -6.55 14.16 -16.80
CA SER A 30 -7.32 15.03 -17.67
C SER A 30 -8.76 14.58 -17.94
N ALA A 31 -9.11 13.31 -17.69
CA ALA A 31 -10.41 12.78 -18.09
C ALA A 31 -10.93 11.66 -17.19
N ASP A 32 -12.23 11.42 -17.27
CA ASP A 32 -12.89 10.24 -16.72
C ASP A 32 -13.58 9.49 -17.87
N ARG A 33 -13.25 8.20 -18.04
CA ARG A 33 -13.83 7.36 -19.10
C ARG A 33 -15.20 6.80 -18.75
N GLY A 34 -15.66 6.96 -17.52
CA GLY A 34 -16.96 6.45 -17.06
C GLY A 34 -16.95 4.98 -16.64
N VAL A 35 -15.98 4.19 -17.09
CA VAL A 35 -15.90 2.74 -16.86
C VAL A 35 -14.48 2.31 -16.49
N ALA A 36 -14.36 1.39 -15.53
CA ALA A 36 -13.10 0.78 -15.15
C ALA A 36 -12.71 -0.40 -16.07
N THR A 37 -11.44 -0.78 -16.06
CA THR A 37 -11.00 -2.09 -16.56
C THR A 37 -11.68 -3.20 -15.75
N ALA A 38 -11.89 -4.37 -16.37
CA ALA A 38 -12.47 -5.54 -15.69
C ALA A 38 -11.75 -5.83 -14.35
N GLY A 39 -12.53 -5.99 -13.28
CA GLY A 39 -12.03 -6.22 -11.92
C GLY A 39 -11.71 -4.95 -11.12
N PHE A 40 -11.83 -3.75 -11.69
CA PHE A 40 -11.52 -2.47 -11.01
C PHE A 40 -12.74 -1.57 -10.77
N GLN A 41 -13.95 -2.06 -11.07
CA GLN A 41 -15.16 -1.25 -10.91
C GLN A 41 -15.46 -0.91 -9.45
N ASP A 42 -15.33 -1.88 -8.53
CA ASP A 42 -15.54 -1.64 -7.10
C ASP A 42 -14.54 -0.59 -6.55
N LEU A 43 -13.30 -0.65 -7.01
CA LEU A 43 -12.27 0.32 -6.62
C LEU A 43 -12.54 1.71 -7.21
N ARG A 44 -13.02 1.77 -8.46
CA ARG A 44 -13.49 3.01 -9.07
C ARG A 44 -14.63 3.62 -8.27
N ASP A 45 -15.62 2.83 -7.87
CA ASP A 45 -16.80 3.30 -7.14
C ASP A 45 -16.44 3.86 -5.77
N GLN A 46 -15.35 3.37 -5.15
CA GLN A 46 -14.81 3.92 -3.91
C GLN A 46 -14.00 5.21 -4.15
N ILE A 47 -13.13 5.25 -5.17
CA ILE A 47 -12.20 6.37 -5.40
C ILE A 47 -12.89 7.57 -6.06
N LEU A 48 -13.80 7.34 -7.02
CA LEU A 48 -14.38 8.40 -7.84
C LEU A 48 -15.11 9.48 -7.02
N PRO A 49 -15.91 9.16 -5.98
CA PRO A 49 -16.54 10.18 -5.14
C PRO A 49 -15.52 11.06 -4.42
N ILE A 50 -14.40 10.48 -3.97
CA ILE A 50 -13.31 11.21 -3.30
C ILE A 50 -12.67 12.20 -4.26
N LEU A 51 -12.28 11.73 -5.45
CA LEU A 51 -11.71 12.60 -6.48
C LEU A 51 -12.70 13.72 -6.83
N LYS A 52 -13.96 13.39 -7.16
CA LYS A 52 -14.97 14.41 -7.50
C LYS A 52 -15.16 15.45 -6.40
N ALA A 53 -15.14 15.05 -5.14
CA ALA A 53 -15.27 15.99 -4.01
C ALA A 53 -14.08 16.96 -3.88
N ASP A 54 -12.88 16.53 -4.26
CA ASP A 54 -11.70 17.41 -4.32
C ASP A 54 -11.72 18.24 -5.62
N GLU A 55 -12.20 17.69 -6.74
CA GLU A 55 -12.31 18.38 -8.03
C GLU A 55 -13.20 19.64 -7.95
N THR A 56 -14.28 19.60 -7.16
CA THR A 56 -15.17 20.76 -6.98
C THR A 56 -14.47 21.94 -6.30
N GLN A 57 -13.43 21.69 -5.51
CA GLN A 57 -12.72 22.72 -4.73
C GLN A 57 -11.40 23.14 -5.40
N LEU A 58 -10.69 22.21 -6.03
CA LEU A 58 -9.31 22.39 -6.50
C LEU A 58 -9.19 22.38 -8.03
N GLY A 59 -10.23 21.91 -8.73
CA GLY A 59 -10.14 21.54 -10.13
C GLY A 59 -9.47 20.18 -10.35
N ARG A 60 -9.68 19.60 -11.55
CA ARG A 60 -9.32 18.21 -11.86
C ARG A 60 -7.85 17.86 -11.61
N LYS A 61 -6.96 18.70 -12.12
CA LYS A 61 -5.52 18.47 -12.06
C LYS A 61 -4.99 18.44 -10.63
N GLU A 62 -5.40 19.40 -9.80
CA GLU A 62 -4.94 19.48 -8.41
C GLU A 62 -5.60 18.42 -7.53
N ALA A 63 -6.87 18.07 -7.77
CA ALA A 63 -7.52 16.93 -7.11
C ALA A 63 -6.81 15.60 -7.42
N TRP A 64 -6.43 15.37 -8.67
CA TRP A 64 -5.64 14.21 -9.08
C TRP A 64 -4.29 14.16 -8.34
N LYS A 65 -3.54 15.27 -8.37
CA LYS A 65 -2.24 15.37 -7.69
C LYS A 65 -2.38 15.13 -6.18
N LYS A 66 -3.39 15.73 -5.55
CA LYS A 66 -3.71 15.53 -4.13
C LYS A 66 -3.98 14.06 -3.84
N PHE A 67 -4.85 13.40 -4.61
CA PHE A 67 -5.14 11.98 -4.39
C PHE A 67 -3.86 11.12 -4.44
N VAL A 68 -3.03 11.31 -5.47
CA VAL A 68 -1.78 10.55 -5.64
C VAL A 68 -0.84 10.77 -4.44
N GLN A 69 -0.67 12.01 -4.00
CA GLN A 69 0.21 12.37 -2.89
C GLN A 69 -0.31 11.82 -1.55
N GLU A 70 -1.59 12.00 -1.25
CA GLU A 70 -2.20 11.57 0.01
C GLU A 70 -2.28 10.04 0.11
N ALA A 71 -2.56 9.35 -1.01
CA ALA A 71 -2.56 7.90 -1.05
C ALA A 71 -1.13 7.35 -0.89
N ALA A 72 -0.14 7.94 -1.56
CA ALA A 72 1.27 7.58 -1.38
C ALA A 72 1.74 7.79 0.06
N PHE A 73 1.43 8.95 0.65
CA PHE A 73 1.77 9.26 2.04
C PHE A 73 1.12 8.28 3.02
N THR A 74 -0.19 8.02 2.86
CA THR A 74 -0.94 7.10 3.72
C THR A 74 -0.37 5.68 3.65
N THR A 75 -0.10 5.15 2.45
CA THR A 75 0.47 3.81 2.29
C THR A 75 1.88 3.73 2.85
N LEU A 76 2.73 4.70 2.56
CA LEU A 76 4.09 4.75 3.11
C LEU A 76 4.05 4.66 4.63
N ASN A 77 3.29 5.54 5.29
CA ASN A 77 3.24 5.58 6.76
C ASN A 77 2.72 4.28 7.35
N ARG A 78 1.70 3.66 6.74
CA ARG A 78 1.17 2.38 7.23
C ARG A 78 2.18 1.24 7.07
N LEU A 79 2.91 1.18 5.95
CA LEU A 79 3.91 0.14 5.73
C LEU A 79 5.14 0.32 6.63
N ILE A 80 5.60 1.55 6.79
CA ILE A 80 6.72 1.89 7.67
C ILE A 80 6.34 1.65 9.14
N GLY A 81 5.14 2.07 9.55
CA GLY A 81 4.60 1.77 10.87
C GLY A 81 4.55 0.26 11.13
N LEU A 82 4.08 -0.52 10.15
CA LEU A 82 4.03 -1.98 10.26
C LEU A 82 5.43 -2.56 10.45
N LYS A 83 6.40 -2.18 9.60
CA LYS A 83 7.80 -2.64 9.73
C LYS A 83 8.45 -2.21 11.05
N ALA A 84 8.18 -1.00 11.53
CA ALA A 84 8.72 -0.50 12.80
C ALA A 84 8.17 -1.27 14.01
N MET A 85 6.89 -1.66 13.97
CA MET A 85 6.28 -2.54 14.98
C MET A 85 6.83 -3.96 14.90
N GLU A 86 7.07 -4.50 13.69
CA GLU A 86 7.73 -5.80 13.51
C GLU A 86 9.12 -5.83 14.12
N ALA A 87 9.94 -4.81 13.83
CA ALA A 87 11.30 -4.71 14.35
C ALA A 87 11.33 -4.67 15.89
N ARG A 88 10.29 -4.12 16.52
CA ARG A 88 10.12 -4.04 17.97
C ARG A 88 9.42 -5.25 18.60
N GLY A 89 9.06 -6.27 17.80
CA GLY A 89 8.38 -7.47 18.30
C GLY A 89 6.95 -7.20 18.80
N MET A 90 6.30 -6.16 18.29
CA MET A 90 4.95 -5.74 18.73
C MET A 90 3.82 -6.45 17.98
N LEU A 91 4.14 -7.36 17.05
CA LEU A 91 3.16 -8.04 16.20
C LEU A 91 3.28 -9.54 16.39
N ASP A 92 2.13 -10.22 16.47
CA ASP A 92 2.07 -11.67 16.58
C ASP A 92 2.67 -12.38 15.36
N ARG A 93 2.62 -11.73 14.19
CA ARG A 93 3.14 -12.26 12.93
C ARG A 93 3.82 -11.18 12.11
N ALA A 94 4.97 -11.52 11.54
CA ALA A 94 5.63 -10.67 10.57
C ALA A 94 4.82 -10.61 9.27
N THR A 95 4.52 -9.40 8.82
CA THR A 95 3.73 -9.07 7.63
C THR A 95 4.58 -8.43 6.51
N ILE A 96 5.63 -7.69 6.85
CA ILE A 96 6.58 -7.02 5.93
C ILE A 96 7.89 -7.81 5.85
N ALA A 97 8.46 -8.21 6.99
CA ALA A 97 9.77 -8.86 7.04
C ALA A 97 9.76 -10.20 6.30
N LYS A 98 10.60 -10.30 5.26
CA LYS A 98 10.76 -11.50 4.43
C LYS A 98 11.78 -12.44 5.02
N ARG A 99 11.54 -13.75 4.88
CA ARG A 99 12.41 -14.81 5.40
C ARG A 99 12.75 -15.82 4.30
N ALA A 100 13.92 -16.45 4.41
CA ALA A 100 14.34 -17.46 3.43
C ALA A 100 13.51 -18.74 3.58
N GLU A 101 13.15 -19.09 4.81
CA GLU A 101 12.39 -20.28 5.19
C GLU A 101 10.96 -20.29 4.62
N THR A 102 10.42 -19.12 4.33
CA THR A 102 9.10 -18.90 3.71
C THR A 102 9.18 -18.69 2.19
N GLY A 103 10.36 -18.91 1.59
CA GLY A 103 10.58 -18.66 0.16
C GLY A 103 10.52 -17.18 -0.21
N GLY A 104 11.07 -16.31 0.64
CA GLY A 104 11.13 -14.85 0.41
C GLY A 104 9.81 -14.12 0.68
N LYS A 105 8.96 -14.68 1.56
CA LYS A 105 7.67 -14.10 1.97
C LYS A 105 7.72 -13.69 3.44
N SER A 106 6.81 -12.82 3.86
CA SER A 106 6.55 -12.68 5.29
C SER A 106 5.77 -13.87 5.83
N GLU A 107 5.75 -14.05 7.14
CA GLU A 107 5.00 -15.15 7.77
C GLU A 107 3.50 -15.05 7.43
N ALA A 108 2.92 -13.87 7.58
CA ALA A 108 1.52 -13.62 7.25
C ALA A 108 1.23 -13.91 5.76
N HIS A 109 2.13 -13.50 4.85
CA HIS A 109 1.94 -13.75 3.42
C HIS A 109 2.10 -15.23 3.05
N TYR A 110 3.03 -15.94 3.69
CA TYR A 110 3.20 -17.37 3.51
C TYR A 110 1.96 -18.16 3.96
N LEU A 111 1.41 -17.84 5.13
CA LEU A 111 0.20 -18.47 5.65
C LEU A 111 -1.01 -18.17 4.77
N TYR A 112 -1.18 -16.92 4.34
CA TYR A 112 -2.24 -16.55 3.41
C TYR A 112 -2.24 -17.43 2.16
N LEU A 113 -1.08 -17.64 1.52
CA LEU A 113 -0.98 -18.49 0.32
C LEU A 113 -1.11 -19.99 0.59
N SER A 114 -1.04 -20.42 1.84
CA SER A 114 -1.38 -21.80 2.23
C SER A 114 -2.89 -22.04 2.21
N GLU A 115 -3.68 -21.00 2.47
CA GLU A 115 -5.15 -21.02 2.46
C GLU A 115 -5.74 -20.57 1.12
N HIS A 116 -5.02 -19.70 0.38
CA HIS A 116 -5.42 -19.11 -0.89
C HIS A 116 -4.44 -19.49 -2.02
N SER A 117 -4.34 -20.79 -2.30
CA SER A 117 -3.40 -21.32 -3.29
C SER A 117 -3.61 -20.78 -4.71
N GLU A 118 -4.82 -20.36 -5.05
CA GLU A 118 -5.22 -19.76 -6.32
C GLU A 118 -4.58 -18.40 -6.60
N ASP A 119 -4.09 -17.71 -5.56
CA ASP A 119 -3.45 -16.41 -5.70
C ASP A 119 -1.96 -16.50 -6.03
N ARG A 120 -1.35 -17.70 -5.97
CA ARG A 120 0.10 -17.90 -6.22
C ARG A 120 0.54 -17.42 -7.60
N ASP A 121 -0.32 -17.56 -8.59
CA ASP A 121 -0.04 -17.18 -9.98
C ASP A 121 -0.51 -15.76 -10.32
N ARG A 122 -1.13 -15.04 -9.37
CA ARG A 122 -1.59 -13.66 -9.57
C ARG A 122 -0.47 -12.66 -9.28
N PRO A 123 -0.46 -11.49 -9.95
CA PRO A 123 0.43 -10.39 -9.59
C PRO A 123 0.35 -10.06 -8.10
N GLY A 124 1.52 -9.92 -7.46
CA GLY A 124 1.63 -9.65 -6.03
C GLY A 124 1.20 -10.79 -5.11
N GLN A 125 0.72 -11.91 -5.63
CA GLN A 125 0.38 -13.12 -4.87
C GLN A 125 -0.56 -12.86 -3.67
N GLY A 126 -1.57 -12.00 -3.83
CA GLY A 126 -2.52 -11.67 -2.77
C GLY A 126 -1.99 -10.75 -1.66
N ILE A 127 -0.79 -10.16 -1.81
CA ILE A 127 -0.18 -9.31 -0.77
C ILE A 127 -1.08 -8.15 -0.30
N ASN A 128 -1.91 -7.59 -1.19
CA ASN A 128 -2.84 -6.52 -0.80
C ASN A 128 -3.92 -7.02 0.17
N ALA A 129 -4.38 -8.27 0.05
CA ALA A 129 -5.34 -8.85 0.99
C ALA A 129 -4.69 -9.08 2.36
N VAL A 130 -3.44 -9.55 2.38
CA VAL A 130 -2.64 -9.70 3.61
C VAL A 130 -2.52 -8.37 4.35
N LEU A 131 -2.13 -7.31 3.63
CA LEU A 131 -2.00 -5.96 4.22
C LEU A 131 -3.34 -5.40 4.67
N ALA A 132 -4.42 -5.60 3.90
CA ALA A 132 -5.75 -5.14 4.29
C ALA A 132 -6.22 -5.81 5.59
N ASN A 133 -5.96 -7.11 5.76
CA ASN A 133 -6.24 -7.82 7.00
C ASN A 133 -5.42 -7.26 8.17
N ALA A 134 -4.09 -7.12 8.00
CA ALA A 134 -3.21 -6.58 9.03
C ALA A 134 -3.62 -5.16 9.45
N PHE A 135 -3.93 -4.28 8.49
CA PHE A 135 -4.42 -2.93 8.78
C PHE A 135 -5.78 -2.96 9.50
N GLY A 136 -6.68 -3.88 9.16
CA GLY A 136 -7.96 -4.03 9.85
C GLY A 136 -7.82 -4.46 11.31
N LEU A 137 -6.87 -5.36 11.61
CA LEU A 137 -6.54 -5.73 12.99
C LEU A 137 -5.95 -4.53 13.74
N LEU A 138 -4.94 -3.88 13.16
CA LEU A 138 -4.25 -2.75 13.78
C LEU A 138 -5.12 -1.50 13.92
N ALA A 139 -6.17 -1.34 13.11
CA ALA A 139 -7.13 -0.25 13.25
C ALA A 139 -7.90 -0.31 14.57
N GLN A 140 -7.99 -1.47 15.22
CA GLN A 140 -8.65 -1.62 16.53
C GLN A 140 -7.80 -1.04 17.67
N GLU A 141 -6.49 -1.08 17.54
CA GLU A 141 -5.54 -0.63 18.57
C GLU A 141 -4.94 0.75 18.26
N LEU A 142 -4.64 1.01 16.98
CA LEU A 142 -3.99 2.21 16.47
C LEU A 142 -4.83 2.86 15.35
N PRO A 143 -6.08 3.30 15.66
CA PRO A 143 -7.02 3.78 14.65
C PRO A 143 -6.51 5.00 13.88
N GLN A 144 -5.70 5.87 14.50
CA GLN A 144 -5.21 7.08 13.83
C GLN A 144 -4.30 6.79 12.63
N LEU A 145 -3.59 5.66 12.65
CA LEU A 145 -2.69 5.27 11.56
C LEU A 145 -3.38 4.33 10.56
N TYR A 146 -4.17 3.39 11.06
CA TYR A 146 -4.71 2.29 10.23
C TYR A 146 -6.19 2.42 9.87
N ASN A 147 -6.96 3.27 10.54
CA ASN A 147 -8.40 3.39 10.29
C ASN A 147 -8.76 4.52 9.32
N HIS A 148 -9.76 4.27 8.46
CA HIS A 148 -10.62 5.28 7.80
C HIS A 148 -9.95 6.50 7.12
N SER A 149 -8.71 6.38 6.64
CA SER A 149 -8.13 7.41 5.76
C SER A 149 -8.92 7.46 4.45
N ARG A 150 -9.38 8.66 4.10
CA ARG A 150 -10.01 8.96 2.80
C ARG A 150 -9.17 8.48 1.62
N TYR A 151 -7.84 8.44 1.77
CA TYR A 151 -6.90 8.05 0.71
C TYR A 151 -6.21 6.71 1.01
N GLY A 152 -6.75 5.92 1.94
CA GLY A 152 -6.15 4.68 2.45
C GLY A 152 -6.22 3.47 1.51
N PHE A 153 -6.07 3.68 0.20
CA PHE A 153 -6.02 2.63 -0.80
C PHE A 153 -4.63 1.97 -0.84
N LEU A 154 -4.55 0.73 -1.30
CA LEU A 154 -3.29 0.06 -1.61
C LEU A 154 -2.97 0.25 -3.10
N PRO A 155 -1.68 0.33 -3.48
CA PRO A 155 -1.27 0.42 -4.87
C PRO A 155 -1.52 -0.92 -5.60
N ARG A 156 -1.13 -1.01 -6.87
CA ARG A 156 -1.24 -2.27 -7.62
C ARG A 156 -0.43 -3.38 -6.92
N PRO A 157 -0.91 -4.63 -6.88
CA PRO A 157 -0.27 -5.71 -6.12
C PRO A 157 1.23 -5.93 -6.42
N GLU A 158 1.64 -5.82 -7.67
CA GLU A 158 3.05 -5.93 -8.08
C GLU A 158 3.92 -4.77 -7.56
N ASP A 159 3.34 -3.56 -7.48
CA ASP A 159 4.02 -2.41 -6.90
C ASP A 159 4.11 -2.54 -5.38
N THR A 160 3.04 -3.03 -4.72
CA THR A 160 3.06 -3.35 -3.28
C THR A 160 4.18 -4.32 -2.94
N ALA A 161 4.25 -5.46 -3.64
CA ALA A 161 5.25 -6.50 -3.38
C ALA A 161 6.68 -5.93 -3.47
N ALA A 162 6.90 -5.08 -4.46
CA ALA A 162 8.21 -4.54 -4.73
C ALA A 162 8.54 -3.28 -3.91
N ILE A 163 7.54 -2.61 -3.31
CA ILE A 163 7.73 -1.67 -2.20
C ILE A 163 8.18 -2.42 -0.94
N ILE A 164 7.56 -3.57 -0.64
CA ILE A 164 7.99 -4.42 0.48
C ILE A 164 9.45 -4.88 0.29
N ASP A 165 9.87 -5.18 -0.95
CA ASP A 165 11.28 -5.47 -1.23
C ASP A 165 12.21 -4.29 -0.89
N LEU A 166 11.82 -3.05 -1.22
CA LEU A 166 12.59 -1.87 -0.85
C LEU A 166 12.69 -1.70 0.67
N ILE A 167 11.61 -1.99 1.40
CA ILE A 167 11.61 -1.96 2.87
C ILE A 167 12.57 -3.01 3.44
N ASN A 168 12.56 -4.24 2.89
CA ASN A 168 13.43 -5.33 3.34
C ASN A 168 14.90 -5.18 2.94
N ALA A 169 15.22 -4.27 2.02
CA ALA A 169 16.60 -3.94 1.65
C ALA A 169 17.26 -2.94 2.62
N VAL A 170 16.50 -2.39 3.57
CA VAL A 170 17.01 -1.59 4.70
C VAL A 170 17.33 -2.52 5.87
N ASP A 171 18.49 -2.30 6.49
CA ASP A 171 18.96 -3.12 7.61
C ASP A 171 18.03 -2.98 8.84
N ASP A 172 17.81 -4.09 9.56
CA ASP A 172 16.86 -4.14 10.67
C ASP A 172 17.18 -3.15 11.80
N GLU A 173 18.46 -2.86 12.02
CA GLU A 173 18.93 -1.87 13.01
C GLU A 173 18.46 -0.44 12.70
N GLU A 174 18.27 -0.08 11.42
CA GLU A 174 17.74 1.22 11.04
C GLU A 174 16.30 1.41 11.50
N TRP A 175 15.52 0.32 11.54
CA TRP A 175 14.11 0.33 11.97
C TRP A 175 13.93 0.41 13.49
N LEU A 176 15.02 0.29 14.26
CA LEU A 176 15.01 0.42 15.72
C LEU A 176 15.37 1.83 16.21
N LYS A 177 15.86 2.71 15.33
CA LYS A 177 16.20 4.09 15.67
C LYS A 177 14.94 4.86 16.09
N ASP A 178 15.10 5.84 16.97
CA ASP A 178 13.98 6.65 17.49
C ASP A 178 13.47 7.70 16.48
N ASP A 179 14.29 8.06 15.48
CA ASP A 179 14.01 9.12 14.49
C ASP A 179 13.35 8.60 13.17
N ILE A 180 12.48 7.59 13.25
CA ILE A 180 11.79 6.99 12.09
C ILE A 180 10.49 7.70 11.75
#